data_AF-A0A2E4J345-F1
#
_entry.id   AF-A0A2E4J345-F1
#
_cell.length_a   1.000
_cell.length_b   1.000
_cell.length_c   1.000
_cell.angle_alpha   90.00
_cell.angle_beta   90.00
_cell.angle_gamma   90.00
#
_symmetry.space_group_name_H-M   'P 1'
#
loop_
_entity.id
_entity.type
_entity.pdbx_description
1 polymer ?
#
loop_
_entity_poly.entity_id
_entity_poly.type
_entity_poly.pdbx_seq_one_letter_code
_entity_poly.pdbx_strand_id
1 'polypeptide(L)'
;MPEESMPSERIRFHWRIASYLSRDFGSTWQATQQLPSRNELYMEGGAVELSDGTFIQLDTYITPGEPGWGKGLMLISRDDLQTYEGPIEINVELTDVDFDGKDNGGNPHVAIRFHRRILELPEGDLLTVAYGRLHGENTPSHYMPSMKKRVACWCAHRIRGSIGSLFR
;
A
#
# COMPACT_ATOMS: atom_id res chain seq x y z
N MET A 1 3.81 11.82 -12.31
CA MET A 1 3.46 12.53 -13.55
C MET A 1 3.26 14.01 -13.22
N PRO A 2 3.40 14.94 -14.16
CA PRO A 2 3.30 16.38 -13.86
C PRO A 2 1.87 16.83 -13.49
N GLU A 3 0.86 16.02 -13.76
CA GLU A 3 -0.55 16.31 -13.44
C GLU A 3 -0.88 16.02 -11.99
N GLU A 4 -1.78 16.84 -11.41
CA GLU A 4 -2.34 16.60 -10.09
C GLU A 4 -3.24 15.36 -10.06
N SER A 5 -3.26 14.71 -8.91
CA SER A 5 -4.15 13.59 -8.65
C SER A 5 -5.62 14.02 -8.75
N MET A 6 -6.45 13.15 -9.32
CA MET A 6 -7.90 13.33 -9.33
C MET A 6 -8.47 13.38 -7.90
N PRO A 7 -9.63 14.01 -7.69
CA PRO A 7 -10.35 13.93 -6.43
C PRO A 7 -10.53 12.47 -5.97
N SER A 8 -10.42 12.23 -4.66
CA SER A 8 -10.59 10.91 -4.05
C SER A 8 -11.17 11.09 -2.65
N GLU A 9 -12.02 10.15 -2.24
CA GLU A 9 -12.53 10.06 -0.86
C GLU A 9 -11.46 9.54 0.11
N ARG A 10 -10.46 8.83 -0.40
CA ARG A 10 -9.32 8.33 0.38
C ARG A 10 -8.12 9.26 0.28
N ILE A 11 -7.22 9.13 1.27
CA ILE A 11 -5.91 9.79 1.26
C ILE A 11 -5.20 9.42 -0.05
N ARG A 12 -4.65 10.43 -0.73
CA ARG A 12 -3.96 10.27 -2.01
C ARG A 12 -2.64 11.02 -1.99
N PHE A 13 -1.72 10.60 -2.85
CA PHE A 13 -0.59 11.45 -3.19
C PHE A 13 -1.07 12.68 -3.96
N HIS A 14 -0.34 13.79 -3.89
CA HIS A 14 -0.74 15.06 -4.51
C HIS A 14 -0.57 15.08 -6.04
N TRP A 15 0.37 14.29 -6.56
CA TRP A 15 0.59 14.11 -8.01
C TRP A 15 0.07 12.76 -8.50
N ARG A 16 -0.34 12.69 -9.77
CA ARG A 16 -0.60 11.42 -10.43
C ARG A 16 0.64 10.57 -10.46
N ILE A 17 0.47 9.28 -10.22
CA ILE A 17 1.54 8.29 -10.21
C ILE A 17 1.40 7.41 -11.44
N ALA A 18 2.54 7.01 -11.98
CA ALA A 18 2.63 6.09 -13.09
C ALA A 18 3.51 4.92 -12.71
N SER A 19 3.16 3.75 -13.21
CA SER A 19 3.95 2.53 -13.08
C SER A 19 4.59 2.22 -14.42
N TYR A 20 5.78 1.65 -14.35
CA TYR A 20 6.53 1.20 -15.51
C TYR A 20 6.98 -0.23 -15.26
N LEU A 21 6.91 -1.05 -16.29
CA LEU A 21 7.34 -2.44 -16.27
C LEU A 21 8.56 -2.62 -17.16
N SER A 22 9.52 -3.40 -16.67
CA SER A 22 10.64 -3.90 -17.45
C SER A 22 10.71 -5.41 -17.32
N ARG A 23 10.90 -6.09 -18.46
CA ARG A 23 11.10 -7.55 -18.54
C ARG A 23 12.54 -7.92 -18.93
N ASP A 24 13.43 -6.93 -19.06
CA ASP A 24 14.80 -7.07 -19.56
C ASP A 24 15.83 -6.42 -18.62
N PHE A 25 15.60 -6.61 -17.31
CA PHE A 25 16.46 -6.12 -16.22
C PHE A 25 16.69 -4.59 -16.25
N GLY A 26 15.68 -3.85 -16.68
CA GLY A 26 15.68 -2.38 -16.71
C GLY A 26 16.29 -1.79 -17.98
N SER A 27 16.56 -2.59 -19.01
CA SER A 27 17.09 -2.09 -20.28
C SER A 27 16.04 -1.31 -21.07
N THR A 28 14.79 -1.77 -21.05
CA THR A 28 13.62 -1.07 -21.57
C THR A 28 12.50 -1.00 -20.54
N TRP A 29 11.69 0.04 -20.64
CA TRP A 29 10.58 0.31 -19.73
C TRP A 29 9.34 0.66 -20.53
N GLN A 30 8.23 0.01 -20.20
CA GLN A 30 6.92 0.27 -20.79
C GLN A 30 6.02 0.86 -19.72
N ALA A 31 5.35 1.96 -20.05
CA ALA A 31 4.35 2.53 -19.15
C ALA A 31 3.14 1.59 -19.06
N THR A 32 2.66 1.34 -17.84
CA THR A 32 1.41 0.59 -17.66
C THR A 32 0.22 1.45 -18.06
N GLN A 33 -0.88 0.82 -18.46
CA GLN A 33 -2.11 1.55 -18.77
C GLN A 33 -2.59 2.34 -17.53
N GLN A 34 -2.84 3.64 -17.73
CA GLN A 34 -3.50 4.46 -16.73
C GLN A 34 -5.00 4.19 -16.78
N LEU A 35 -5.60 3.94 -15.62
CA LEU A 35 -7.02 3.62 -15.56
C LEU A 35 -7.87 4.90 -15.69
N PRO A 36 -8.86 4.92 -16.60
CA PRO A 36 -9.68 6.11 -16.81
C PRO A 36 -10.39 6.54 -15.53
N SER A 37 -10.43 7.86 -15.29
CA SER A 37 -11.23 8.48 -14.23
C SER A 37 -10.89 8.02 -12.79
N ARG A 38 -9.70 7.47 -12.55
CA ARG A 38 -9.24 7.14 -11.19
C ARG A 38 -7.74 7.35 -11.00
N ASN A 39 -7.34 7.62 -9.76
CA ASN A 39 -5.93 7.60 -9.41
C ASN A 39 -5.42 6.16 -9.36
N GLU A 40 -4.20 5.94 -9.85
CA GLU A 40 -3.46 4.72 -9.53
C GLU A 40 -3.19 4.62 -8.03
N LEU A 41 -2.98 3.40 -7.54
CA LEU A 41 -2.56 3.22 -6.16
C LEU A 41 -1.19 3.84 -5.95
N TYR A 42 -0.99 4.45 -4.78
CA TYR A 42 0.33 4.94 -4.44
C TYR A 42 1.21 3.73 -4.11
N MET A 43 1.97 3.26 -5.10
CA MET A 43 2.84 2.08 -4.97
C MET A 43 4.03 2.25 -4.02
N GLU A 44 4.09 3.32 -3.23
CA GLU A 44 4.91 3.27 -2.02
C GLU A 44 4.46 2.13 -1.09
N GLY A 45 3.23 1.62 -1.19
CA GLY A 45 2.79 0.40 -0.52
C GLY A 45 3.45 -0.88 -1.05
N GLY A 46 4.01 -0.82 -2.27
CA GLY A 46 4.73 -1.91 -2.93
C GLY A 46 3.91 -2.61 -4.01
N ALA A 47 4.63 -3.36 -4.84
CA ALA A 47 4.09 -4.24 -5.86
C ALA A 47 4.94 -5.52 -5.93
N VAL A 48 4.33 -6.64 -6.27
CA VAL A 48 5.01 -7.94 -6.43
C VAL A 48 4.37 -8.77 -7.53
N GLU A 49 5.19 -9.47 -8.30
CA GLU A 49 4.76 -10.58 -9.16
C GLU A 49 4.88 -11.87 -8.33
N LEU A 50 3.77 -12.59 -8.19
CA LEU A 50 3.69 -13.85 -7.48
C LEU A 50 4.22 -15.00 -8.35
N SER A 51 4.45 -16.13 -7.70
CA SER A 51 4.95 -17.37 -8.32
C SER A 51 4.08 -17.89 -9.48
N ASP A 52 2.79 -17.57 -9.49
CA ASP A 52 1.85 -17.92 -10.57
C ASP A 52 1.76 -16.88 -11.71
N GLY A 53 2.56 -15.81 -11.63
CA GLY A 53 2.57 -14.69 -12.59
C GLY A 53 1.54 -13.59 -12.30
N THR A 54 0.76 -13.71 -11.22
CA THR A 54 -0.18 -12.67 -10.79
C THR A 54 0.58 -11.48 -10.21
N PHE A 55 0.23 -10.27 -10.61
CA PHE A 55 0.72 -9.05 -9.98
C PHE A 55 -0.24 -8.56 -8.90
N ILE A 56 0.32 -8.18 -7.76
CA ILE A 56 -0.39 -7.49 -6.67
C ILE A 56 0.25 -6.12 -6.46
N GLN A 57 -0.59 -5.10 -6.32
CA GLN A 57 -0.17 -3.76 -5.91
C GLN A 57 -0.96 -3.32 -4.68
N LEU A 58 -0.27 -2.79 -3.67
CA LEU A 58 -0.89 -2.24 -2.47
C LEU A 58 -0.80 -0.72 -2.49
N ASP A 59 -1.90 -0.08 -2.08
CA ASP A 59 -1.86 1.34 -1.79
C ASP A 59 -0.99 1.61 -0.56
N THR A 60 -0.41 2.79 -0.49
CA THR A 60 0.42 3.19 0.65
C THR A 60 -0.40 3.27 1.93
N TYR A 61 -1.63 3.78 1.87
CA TYR A 61 -2.33 4.20 3.07
C TYR A 61 -3.31 3.16 3.60
N ILE A 62 -3.03 2.72 4.82
CA ILE A 62 -3.95 1.94 5.63
C ILE A 62 -4.67 2.91 6.57
N THR A 63 -5.98 3.02 6.41
CA THR A 63 -6.84 3.88 7.24
C THR A 63 -7.50 3.07 8.36
N PRO A 64 -8.05 3.69 9.40
CA PRO A 64 -8.76 2.98 10.46
C PRO A 64 -9.88 2.08 9.92
N GLY A 65 -10.01 0.89 10.49
CA GLY A 65 -11.15 -0.01 10.33
C GLY A 65 -11.80 -0.33 11.69
N GLU A 66 -12.29 -1.54 11.85
CA GLU A 66 -12.73 -2.07 13.15
C GLU A 66 -11.55 -2.17 14.14
N PRO A 67 -11.78 -2.21 15.46
CA PRO A 67 -10.70 -2.37 16.45
C PRO A 67 -9.77 -3.56 16.13
N GLY A 68 -8.46 -3.29 16.04
CA GLY A 68 -7.44 -4.28 15.66
C GLY A 68 -7.23 -4.44 14.14
N TRP A 69 -7.99 -3.69 13.33
CA TRP A 69 -7.97 -3.77 11.87
C TRP A 69 -7.81 -2.39 11.22
N GLY A 70 -7.07 -2.36 10.13
CA GLY A 70 -7.01 -1.26 9.18
C GLY A 70 -7.64 -1.64 7.85
N LYS A 71 -7.93 -0.63 7.02
CA LYS A 71 -8.44 -0.77 5.66
C LYS A 71 -7.42 -0.27 4.66
N GLY A 72 -6.94 -1.16 3.79
CA GLY A 72 -6.07 -0.83 2.66
C GLY A 72 -6.78 -0.98 1.32
N LEU A 73 -6.09 -0.65 0.23
CA LEU A 73 -6.54 -0.95 -1.14
C LEU A 73 -5.53 -1.83 -1.86
N MET A 74 -6.03 -2.68 -2.74
CA MET A 74 -5.24 -3.59 -3.56
C MET A 74 -5.72 -3.59 -5.02
N LEU A 75 -4.78 -3.67 -5.96
CA LEU A 75 -5.04 -4.01 -7.35
C LEU A 75 -4.43 -5.38 -7.66
N ILE A 76 -5.09 -6.12 -8.54
CA ILE A 76 -4.62 -7.41 -9.05
C ILE A 76 -4.54 -7.33 -10.57
N SER A 77 -3.46 -7.82 -11.16
CA SER A 77 -3.36 -8.04 -12.61
C SER A 77 -2.90 -9.47 -12.88
N ARG A 78 -3.43 -10.07 -13.95
CA ARG A 78 -3.11 -11.45 -14.39
C ARG A 78 -2.60 -11.49 -15.82
N ASP A 79 -2.29 -10.33 -16.38
CA ASP A 79 -2.00 -10.12 -17.80
C ASP A 79 -0.85 -9.13 -17.98
N ASP A 80 0.17 -9.21 -17.12
CA ASP A 80 1.38 -8.39 -17.20
C ASP A 80 1.12 -6.87 -17.06
N LEU A 81 0.29 -6.50 -16.07
CA LEU A 81 -0.06 -5.11 -15.74
C LEU A 81 -0.81 -4.37 -16.87
N GLN A 82 -1.37 -5.09 -17.84
CA GLN A 82 -2.16 -4.51 -18.92
C GLN A 82 -3.55 -4.12 -18.43
N THR A 83 -4.19 -4.99 -17.64
CA THR A 83 -5.47 -4.70 -16.98
C THR A 83 -5.40 -4.97 -15.48
N TYR A 84 -6.33 -4.36 -14.74
CA TYR A 84 -6.41 -4.50 -13.29
C TYR A 84 -7.82 -4.78 -12.80
N GLU A 85 -7.94 -5.74 -11.90
CA GLU A 85 -9.07 -5.90 -10.99
C GLU A 85 -8.89 -4.99 -9.77
N GLY A 86 -9.98 -4.34 -9.33
CA GLY A 86 -9.99 -3.44 -8.18
C GLY A 86 -10.10 -1.96 -8.54
N PRO A 87 -9.79 -1.03 -7.61
CA PRO A 87 -9.20 -1.29 -6.31
C PRO A 87 -10.16 -2.04 -5.38
N ILE A 88 -9.67 -3.11 -4.77
CA ILE A 88 -10.38 -3.94 -3.79
C ILE A 88 -10.00 -3.41 -2.40
N GLU A 89 -11.00 -3.17 -1.54
CA GLU A 89 -10.72 -2.90 -0.12
C GLU A 89 -10.26 -4.18 0.58
N ILE A 90 -9.13 -4.10 1.29
CA ILE A 90 -8.58 -5.20 2.07
C ILE A 90 -8.56 -4.83 3.55
N ASN A 91 -8.86 -5.79 4.42
CA ASN A 91 -8.66 -5.64 5.85
C ASN A 91 -7.23 -6.03 6.19
N VAL A 92 -6.53 -5.21 6.98
CA VAL A 92 -5.16 -5.43 7.41
C VAL A 92 -5.16 -5.58 8.92
N GLU A 93 -4.73 -6.72 9.43
CA GLU A 93 -4.60 -6.92 10.88
C GLU A 93 -3.45 -6.07 11.42
N LEU A 94 -3.76 -5.15 12.33
CA LEU A 94 -2.83 -4.20 12.92
C LEU A 94 -3.12 -4.11 14.42
N THR A 95 -2.44 -4.93 15.21
CA THR A 95 -2.59 -4.92 16.65
C THR A 95 -1.77 -3.79 17.26
N ASP A 96 -2.37 -3.09 18.23
CA ASP A 96 -1.68 -2.11 19.09
C ASP A 96 -1.06 -0.93 18.31
N VAL A 97 -1.75 -0.45 17.27
CA VAL A 97 -1.35 0.72 16.49
C VAL A 97 -2.22 1.94 16.79
N ASP A 98 -1.60 3.10 16.75
CA ASP A 98 -2.27 4.40 16.79
C ASP A 98 -2.27 5.01 15.37
N PHE A 99 -3.46 5.20 14.79
CA PHE A 99 -3.60 5.75 13.44
C PHE A 99 -3.43 7.26 13.37
N ASP A 100 -3.57 7.97 14.48
CA ASP A 100 -3.40 9.42 14.53
C ASP A 100 -1.93 9.80 14.31
N GLY A 101 -1.72 10.79 13.46
CA GLY A 101 -0.38 11.18 13.07
C GLY A 101 -0.35 12.50 12.33
N LYS A 102 0.87 12.86 11.90
CA LYS A 102 1.13 14.02 11.06
C LYS A 102 1.95 13.63 9.83
N ASP A 103 1.66 14.26 8.71
CA ASP A 103 2.52 14.19 7.51
C ASP A 103 3.83 14.97 7.71
N ASN A 104 4.69 14.98 6.70
CA ASN A 104 5.98 15.70 6.75
C ASN A 104 5.82 17.23 6.82
N GLY A 105 4.66 17.77 6.46
CA GLY A 105 4.31 19.18 6.61
C GLY A 105 3.70 19.52 7.98
N GLY A 106 3.49 18.52 8.84
CA GLY A 106 2.87 18.69 10.16
C GLY A 106 1.33 18.68 10.15
N ASN A 107 0.70 18.39 9.01
CA ASN A 107 -0.77 18.32 8.89
C ASN A 107 -1.29 16.99 9.46
N PRO A 108 -2.50 16.96 10.06
CA PRO A 108 -3.12 15.72 10.49
C PRO A 108 -3.18 14.68 9.37
N HIS A 109 -2.74 13.46 9.69
CA HIS A 109 -2.66 12.37 8.74
C HIS A 109 -2.99 11.05 9.43
N VAL A 110 -4.24 10.61 9.28
CA VAL A 110 -4.79 9.43 9.98
C VAL A 110 -4.55 8.17 9.14
N ALA A 111 -3.31 7.65 9.17
CA ALA A 111 -2.95 6.45 8.43
C ALA A 111 -1.66 5.79 8.91
N ILE A 112 -1.64 4.46 8.83
CA ILE A 112 -0.43 3.64 8.79
C ILE A 112 -0.01 3.49 7.31
N ARG A 113 1.28 3.34 7.04
CA ARG A 113 1.80 3.29 5.67
C ARG A 113 2.39 1.94 5.34
N PHE A 114 1.84 1.19 4.39
CA PHE A 114 2.62 0.14 3.75
C PHE A 114 3.86 0.76 3.10
N HIS A 115 4.95 -0.02 3.03
CA HIS A 115 6.22 0.49 2.55
C HIS A 115 7.04 -0.51 1.72
N ARG A 116 7.11 -0.19 0.42
CA ARG A 116 8.00 -0.62 -0.65
C ARG A 116 7.97 -2.09 -1.05
N ARG A 117 7.99 -3.02 -0.10
CA ARG A 117 8.24 -4.44 -0.41
C ARG A 117 7.12 -5.34 0.10
N ILE A 118 6.73 -6.24 -0.78
CA ILE A 118 5.84 -7.37 -0.51
C ILE A 118 6.65 -8.62 -0.84
N LEU A 119 6.57 -9.64 0.02
CA LEU A 119 7.18 -10.94 -0.17
C LEU A 119 6.07 -11.99 -0.17
N GLU A 120 6.07 -12.85 -1.18
CA GLU A 120 5.29 -14.08 -1.14
C GLU A 120 6.04 -15.10 -0.27
N LEU A 121 5.33 -15.65 0.72
CA LEU A 121 5.83 -16.71 1.59
C LEU A 121 5.56 -18.08 0.94
N PRO A 122 6.33 -19.14 1.28
CA PRO A 122 6.18 -20.47 0.66
C PRO A 122 4.76 -21.07 0.75
N GLU A 123 4.00 -20.71 1.78
CA GLU A 123 2.61 -21.12 2.00
C GLU A 123 1.57 -20.30 1.20
N GLY A 124 2.00 -19.30 0.44
CA GLY A 124 1.15 -18.39 -0.36
C GLY A 124 0.67 -17.14 0.40
N ASP A 125 1.03 -16.99 1.67
CA ASP A 125 0.76 -15.78 2.45
C ASP A 125 1.69 -14.63 1.99
N LEU A 126 1.26 -13.36 2.16
CA LEU A 126 2.10 -12.20 1.82
C LEU A 126 2.67 -11.52 3.07
N LEU A 127 3.95 -11.20 3.06
CA LEU A 127 4.60 -10.40 4.09
C LEU A 127 4.92 -9.00 3.55
N THR A 128 4.52 -7.97 4.28
CA THR A 128 4.81 -6.58 3.92
C THR A 128 5.26 -5.78 5.14
N VAL A 129 5.92 -4.65 4.88
CA VAL A 129 6.38 -3.74 5.94
C VAL A 129 5.42 -2.57 6.02
N ALA A 130 5.06 -2.16 7.23
CA ALA A 130 4.34 -0.93 7.45
C ALA A 130 5.05 0.01 8.42
N TYR A 131 4.86 1.30 8.23
CA TYR A 131 5.32 2.37 9.12
C TYR A 131 4.15 3.04 9.80
N GLY A 132 4.22 3.08 11.12
CA GLY A 132 3.16 3.60 11.93
C GLY A 132 3.64 4.00 13.32
N ARG A 133 2.69 4.23 14.20
CA ARG A 133 2.94 4.43 15.63
C ARG A 133 2.32 3.28 16.38
N LEU A 134 3.07 2.65 17.28
CA LEU A 134 2.52 1.70 18.23
C LEU A 134 1.83 2.48 19.36
N HIS A 135 0.81 1.87 19.94
CA HIS A 135 0.08 2.45 21.05
C HIS A 135 1.03 2.80 22.21
N GLY A 136 0.84 3.99 22.79
CA GLY A 136 1.69 4.46 23.89
C GLY A 136 3.10 4.93 23.48
N GLU A 137 3.54 4.68 22.24
CA GLU A 137 4.84 5.17 21.78
C GLU A 137 4.80 6.69 21.54
N ASN A 138 5.70 7.39 22.24
CA ASN A 138 5.71 8.85 22.35
C ASN A 138 7.03 9.52 21.97
N THR A 139 7.99 8.74 21.47
CA THR A 139 9.30 9.23 21.02
C THR A 139 9.13 10.33 19.97
N PRO A 140 9.64 11.55 20.20
CA PRO A 140 9.56 12.62 19.19
C PRO A 140 10.50 12.34 18.01
N SER A 141 10.18 12.89 16.85
CA SER A 141 11.10 12.89 15.70
C SER A 141 12.27 13.84 15.96
N HIS A 142 13.48 13.41 15.60
CA HIS A 142 14.71 14.20 15.83
C HIS A 142 14.74 15.53 15.05
N TYR A 143 14.12 15.59 13.87
CA TYR A 143 14.13 16.79 13.02
C TYR A 143 12.89 17.68 13.23
N MET A 144 11.83 17.17 13.86
CA MET A 144 10.62 17.93 14.17
C MET A 144 9.99 17.40 15.47
N PRO A 145 10.31 17.97 16.64
CA PRO A 145 9.85 17.46 17.94
C PRO A 145 8.33 17.44 18.13
N SER A 146 7.59 18.24 17.36
CA SER A 146 6.12 18.25 17.32
C SER A 146 5.50 17.06 16.57
N MET A 147 6.32 16.27 15.86
CA MET A 147 5.96 14.98 15.27
C MET A 147 6.44 13.83 16.16
N LYS A 148 5.66 12.75 16.20
CA LYS A 148 6.11 11.48 16.78
C LYS A 148 6.89 10.67 15.76
N LYS A 149 7.93 9.99 16.22
CA LYS A 149 8.72 9.04 15.43
C LYS A 149 7.81 7.91 15.00
N ARG A 150 7.87 7.54 13.72
CA ARG A 150 7.23 6.33 13.23
C ARG A 150 8.18 5.15 13.44
N VAL A 151 7.65 4.03 13.91
CA VAL A 151 8.38 2.78 14.07
C VAL A 151 7.98 1.84 12.93
N ALA A 152 8.92 0.98 12.54
CA ALA A 152 8.65 -0.10 11.61
C ALA A 152 7.85 -1.19 12.31
N CYS A 153 6.61 -1.39 11.87
CA CYS A 153 5.80 -2.53 12.25
C CYS A 153 5.93 -3.57 11.13
N TRP A 154 6.37 -4.77 11.49
CA TRP A 154 6.31 -5.90 10.57
C TRP A 154 4.86 -6.33 10.47
N CYS A 155 4.25 -6.14 9.31
CA CYS A 155 2.90 -6.61 9.06
C CYS A 155 3.00 -7.96 8.37
N ALA A 156 3.08 -9.02 9.17
CA ALA A 156 2.77 -10.36 8.69
C ALA A 156 1.26 -10.41 8.48
N HIS A 157 0.81 -9.97 7.32
CA HIS A 157 -0.59 -10.04 7.01
C HIS A 157 -0.84 -11.30 6.19
N ARG A 158 -1.48 -12.30 6.80
CA ARG A 158 -2.20 -13.26 5.98
C ARG A 158 -3.29 -12.47 5.26
N ILE A 159 -3.04 -12.05 4.02
CA ILE A 159 -4.10 -11.64 3.11
C ILE A 159 -4.94 -12.91 2.88
N ARG A 160 -5.83 -13.22 3.82
CA ARG A 160 -7.04 -14.02 3.54
C ARG A 160 -7.96 -13.13 2.73
N GLY A 161 -7.48 -12.68 1.57
CA GLY A 161 -8.37 -12.50 0.46
C GLY A 161 -9.02 -13.85 0.24
N SER A 162 -10.31 -13.84 -0.04
CA SER A 162 -11.10 -14.93 -0.60
C SER A 162 -10.56 -15.43 -1.96
N ILE A 163 -9.24 -15.53 -2.12
CA ILE A 163 -8.55 -16.16 -3.23
C ILE A 163 -8.88 -17.66 -3.22
N GLY A 164 -9.10 -18.25 -2.05
CA GLY A 164 -9.53 -19.65 -1.90
C GLY A 164 -10.92 -20.00 -2.46
N SER A 165 -11.78 -19.03 -2.81
CA SER A 165 -13.05 -19.30 -3.49
C SER A 165 -13.04 -18.99 -4.99
N LEU A 166 -11.93 -18.45 -5.52
CA LEU A 166 -11.71 -18.23 -6.96
C LEU A 166 -10.84 -19.33 -7.60
N PHE A 167 -10.32 -20.25 -6.79
CA PHE A 167 -9.62 -21.45 -7.24
C PHE A 167 -10.42 -22.71 -6.84
N ARG A 168 -11.52 -22.95 -7.57
CA ARG A 168 -12.10 -24.27 -7.82
C ARG A 168 -12.52 -24.36 -9.28
#